data_AF-A0A0D6P9E9-F1
#
_entry.id   AF-A0A0D6P9E9-F1
#
_cell.length_a   1.000
_cell.length_b   1.000
_cell.length_c   1.000
_cell.angle_alpha   90.00
_cell.angle_beta   90.00
_cell.angle_gamma   90.00
#
_symmetry.space_group_name_H-M   'P 1'
#
loop_
_entity.id
_entity.type
_entity.pdbx_description
1 polymer ?
#
loop_
_entity_poly.entity_id
_entity_poly.type
_entity_poly.pdbx_seq_one_letter_code
_entity_poly.pdbx_strand_id
1 'polypeptide(L)'
;MPVEPIAPTDGWCDDPRDAAYNTPVTLPYDASHEALWRADALYDVIGVLGWNDAPVERGRGSAIFLHVARPDYAPTEGCVALAAEDVRAVLAAGLTAIEVRG
;
A
#
# COMPACT_ATOMS: atom_id res chain seq x y z
N MET A 1 8.58 -12.19 3.48
CA MET A 1 8.50 -10.78 3.07
C MET A 1 9.39 -9.98 4.02
N PRO A 2 10.31 -9.14 3.51
CA PRO A 2 11.05 -8.23 4.38
C PRO A 2 10.06 -7.28 5.08
N VAL A 3 10.35 -6.94 6.33
CA VAL A 3 9.60 -5.93 7.09
C VAL A 3 10.53 -4.75 7.23
N GLU A 4 10.13 -3.62 6.67
CA GLU A 4 10.94 -2.41 6.59
C GLU A 4 10.17 -1.24 7.21
N PRO A 5 10.82 -0.37 8.01
CA PRO A 5 10.18 0.85 8.49
C PRO A 5 9.87 1.79 7.32
N ILE A 6 8.67 2.36 7.32
CA ILE A 6 8.33 3.45 6.38
C ILE A 6 9.11 4.70 6.80
N ALA A 7 9.74 5.38 5.85
CA ALA A 7 10.43 6.64 6.03
C ALA A 7 9.59 7.81 5.46
N PRO A 8 9.81 9.06 5.94
CA PRO A 8 9.16 10.27 5.39
C PRO A 8 9.35 10.48 3.89
N THR A 9 10.34 9.84 3.29
CA THR A 9 10.65 9.92 1.87
C THR A 9 10.09 8.75 1.06
N ASP A 10 9.35 7.83 1.67
CA ASP A 10 8.81 6.69 0.95
C ASP A 10 7.49 7.07 0.26
N GLY A 11 7.42 6.79 -1.03
CA GLY A 11 6.23 6.96 -1.85
C GLY A 11 5.98 5.75 -2.73
N TRP A 12 4.80 5.73 -3.36
CA TRP A 12 4.43 4.74 -4.35
C TRP A 12 3.86 5.41 -5.59
N CYS A 13 4.48 5.21 -6.75
CA CYS A 13 4.05 5.87 -7.98
C CYS A 13 2.70 5.29 -8.45
N ASP A 14 1.72 6.18 -8.66
CA ASP A 14 0.38 5.86 -9.13
C ASP A 14 0.08 6.45 -10.52
N ASP A 15 1.06 7.10 -11.17
CA ASP A 15 0.90 7.65 -12.52
C ASP A 15 1.04 6.55 -13.60
N PRO A 16 -0.04 6.19 -14.32
CA PRO A 16 0.00 5.17 -15.36
C PRO A 16 0.85 5.54 -16.58
N ARG A 17 1.41 6.75 -16.65
CA ARG A 17 2.31 7.21 -17.72
C ARG A 17 3.78 7.14 -17.33
N ASP A 18 4.08 6.98 -16.04
CA ASP A 18 5.45 6.99 -15.53
C ASP A 18 6.14 5.62 -15.71
N ALA A 19 7.46 5.59 -15.81
CA ALA A 19 8.23 4.35 -15.91
C ALA A 19 8.18 3.51 -14.62
N ALA A 20 8.02 4.17 -13.47
CA ALA A 20 7.91 3.57 -12.13
C ALA A 20 6.46 3.27 -11.72
N TYR A 21 5.50 3.28 -12.65
CA TYR A 21 4.09 3.01 -12.34
C TYR A 21 3.92 1.75 -11.48
N ASN A 22 3.17 1.88 -10.40
CA ASN A 22 2.90 0.84 -9.41
C ASN A 22 4.16 0.23 -8.76
N THR A 23 5.17 1.05 -8.45
CA THR A 23 6.37 0.64 -7.73
C THR A 23 6.79 1.66 -6.66
N PRO A 24 7.63 1.26 -5.67
CA PRO A 24 8.18 2.18 -4.69
C PRO A 24 9.04 3.28 -5.32
N VAL A 25 8.91 4.51 -4.83
CA VAL A 25 9.71 5.67 -5.23
C VAL A 25 10.19 6.46 -4.01
N THR A 26 11.24 7.27 -4.18
CA THR A 26 11.75 8.16 -3.13
C THR A 26 11.31 9.58 -3.39
N LEU A 27 10.75 10.23 -2.37
CA LEU A 27 10.26 11.62 -2.40
C LEU A 27 11.39 12.63 -2.14
N PRO A 28 11.33 13.83 -2.75
CA PRO A 28 10.29 14.30 -3.67
C PRO A 28 10.35 13.59 -5.03
N TYR A 29 9.18 13.32 -5.61
CA TYR A 29 9.04 12.64 -6.88
C TYR A 29 8.08 13.42 -7.79
N ASP A 30 8.45 13.59 -9.06
CA ASP A 30 7.75 14.52 -9.97
C ASP A 30 6.40 13.98 -10.47
N ALA A 31 6.30 12.68 -10.72
CA ALA A 31 5.06 12.05 -11.14
C ALA A 31 4.09 11.90 -9.96
N SER A 32 2.81 11.63 -10.26
CA SER A 32 1.81 11.34 -9.24
C SER A 32 2.24 10.14 -8.37
N HIS A 33 2.04 10.27 -7.05
CA HIS A 33 2.44 9.28 -6.07
C HIS A 33 1.59 9.35 -4.79
N GLU A 34 1.39 8.20 -4.16
CA GLU A 34 0.92 8.10 -2.78
C GLU A 34 2.11 8.29 -1.83
N ALA A 35 1.98 9.16 -0.84
CA ALA A 35 2.97 9.32 0.22
C ALA A 35 2.73 8.28 1.32
N LEU A 36 3.73 7.46 1.62
CA LEU A 36 3.55 6.35 2.56
C LEU A 36 3.65 6.80 4.03
N TRP A 37 4.37 7.89 4.29
CA TRP A 37 4.47 8.48 5.62
C TRP A 37 3.30 9.46 5.90
N ARG A 38 2.26 8.97 6.57
CA ARG A 38 1.02 9.72 6.84
C ARG A 38 0.88 10.10 8.31
N ALA A 39 0.20 11.21 8.57
CA ALA A 39 -0.10 11.68 9.92
C ALA A 39 -1.38 11.06 10.53
N ASP A 40 -2.20 10.38 9.73
CA ASP A 40 -3.51 9.85 10.13
C ASP A 40 -3.48 8.38 10.56
N ALA A 41 -2.29 7.83 10.80
CA ALA A 41 -2.02 6.47 11.28
C ALA A 41 -2.54 5.31 10.40
N LEU A 42 -3.20 5.61 9.28
CA LEU A 42 -3.74 4.58 8.38
C LEU A 42 -2.62 3.68 7.85
N TYR A 43 -1.44 4.25 7.62
CA TYR A 43 -0.25 3.57 7.12
C TYR A 43 0.79 3.30 8.22
N ASP A 44 0.38 3.24 9.49
CA ASP A 44 1.27 2.73 10.55
C ASP A 44 1.79 1.33 10.22
N VAL A 45 0.97 0.55 9.50
CA VAL A 45 1.36 -0.70 8.86
C VAL A 45 0.72 -0.75 7.48
N ILE A 46 1.51 -1.04 6.46
CA ILE A 46 1.01 -1.37 5.13
C ILE A 46 1.49 -2.77 4.71
N GLY A 47 0.65 -3.49 3.98
CA GLY A 47 1.00 -4.72 3.29
C GLY A 47 0.79 -4.58 1.79
N VAL A 48 1.80 -4.87 0.98
CA VAL A 48 1.66 -4.92 -0.48
C VAL A 48 0.90 -6.19 -0.86
N LEU A 49 -0.18 -6.04 -1.63
CA LEU A 49 -1.19 -7.08 -1.88
C LEU A 49 -0.99 -7.87 -3.20
N GLY A 50 0.12 -7.68 -3.91
CA GLY A 50 0.31 -8.36 -5.20
C GLY A 50 -0.56 -7.81 -6.33
N TRP A 51 -1.24 -6.66 -6.13
CA TRP A 51 -2.15 -6.14 -7.15
C TRP A 51 -1.38 -5.41 -8.24
N ASN A 52 -1.48 -5.92 -9.47
CA ASN A 52 -0.90 -5.31 -10.66
C ASN A 52 0.62 -5.04 -10.56
N ASP A 53 1.37 -5.89 -9.84
CA ASP A 53 2.80 -5.67 -9.57
C ASP A 53 3.74 -6.65 -10.31
N ALA A 54 3.23 -7.78 -10.83
CA ALA A 54 4.02 -8.78 -11.54
C ALA A 54 3.26 -9.52 -12.66
N PRO A 55 3.30 -9.03 -13.93
CA PRO A 55 3.87 -7.76 -14.38
C PRO A 55 2.93 -6.58 -14.11
N VAL A 56 3.49 -5.36 -14.06
CA VAL A 56 2.68 -4.14 -14.02
C VAL A 56 2.05 -3.87 -15.38
N GLU A 57 0.73 -3.75 -15.40
CA GLU A 57 -0.07 -3.35 -16.56
C GLU A 57 -0.64 -1.94 -16.36
N ARG A 58 -0.33 -1.01 -17.27
CA ARG A 58 -0.75 0.39 -17.17
C ARG A 58 -2.28 0.52 -17.15
N GLY A 59 -2.80 1.33 -16.22
CA GLY A 59 -4.23 1.62 -16.11
C GLY A 59 -5.07 0.55 -15.40
N ARG A 60 -4.44 -0.51 -14.84
CA ARG A 60 -5.13 -1.53 -14.04
C ARG A 60 -5.18 -1.23 -12.53
N GLY A 61 -5.01 0.03 -12.16
CA GLY A 61 -4.91 0.48 -10.76
C GLY A 61 -3.49 0.32 -10.20
N SER A 62 -3.25 0.97 -9.07
CA SER A 62 -1.95 1.04 -8.39
C SER A 62 -2.16 1.35 -6.91
N ALA A 63 -1.10 1.23 -6.10
CA ALA A 63 -1.11 1.60 -4.68
C ALA A 63 -2.23 0.90 -3.88
N ILE A 64 -2.51 -0.37 -4.20
CA ILE A 64 -3.52 -1.18 -3.51
C ILE A 64 -2.83 -1.94 -2.37
N PHE A 65 -3.08 -1.48 -1.15
CA PHE A 65 -2.45 -1.99 0.06
C PHE A 65 -3.47 -2.61 1.02
N LEU A 66 -2.98 -3.50 1.90
CA LEU A 66 -3.57 -3.73 3.20
C LEU A 66 -3.14 -2.58 4.12
N HIS A 67 -4.06 -1.96 4.84
CA HIS A 67 -3.72 -0.94 5.84
C HIS A 67 -4.69 -0.92 7.02
N VAL A 68 -4.41 -0.08 8.01
CA VAL A 68 -5.28 0.10 9.18
C VAL A 68 -6.54 0.86 8.79
N ALA A 69 -7.71 0.34 9.15
CA ALA A 69 -8.99 0.97 8.90
C ALA A 69 -9.16 2.27 9.69
N ARG A 70 -9.89 3.22 9.10
CA ARG A 70 -10.37 4.40 9.82
C ARG A 70 -11.30 3.95 10.97
N PRO A 71 -11.39 4.71 12.08
CA PRO A 71 -12.26 4.35 13.21
C PRO A 71 -13.74 4.17 12.84
N ASP A 72 -14.20 4.86 11.78
CA ASP A 72 -15.55 4.79 11.24
C ASP A 72 -15.72 3.76 10.11
N TYR A 73 -14.66 3.02 9.76
CA TYR A 73 -14.62 2.07 8.64
C TYR A 73 -15.10 2.69 7.32
N ALA A 74 -14.83 3.97 7.08
CA ALA A 74 -15.19 4.60 5.82
C ALA A 74 -14.59 3.82 4.61
N PRO A 75 -15.33 3.72 3.48
CA PRO A 75 -14.89 2.97 2.31
C PRO A 75 -13.51 3.41 1.80
N THR A 76 -12.74 2.44 1.32
CA THR A 76 -11.45 2.66 0.65
C THR A 76 -11.63 2.74 -0.87
N GLU A 77 -10.69 3.41 -1.54
CA GLU A 77 -10.60 3.41 -3.00
C GLU A 77 -9.82 2.17 -3.49
N GLY A 78 -10.30 0.98 -3.12
CA GLY A 78 -9.76 -0.31 -3.57
C GLY A 78 -8.76 -0.99 -2.62
N CYS A 79 -8.20 -0.28 -1.64
CA CYS A 79 -7.38 -0.90 -0.59
C CYS A 79 -8.20 -1.84 0.31
N VAL A 80 -7.52 -2.80 0.96
CA VAL A 80 -8.12 -3.62 2.01
C VAL A 80 -7.81 -2.98 3.35
N ALA A 81 -8.83 -2.70 4.15
CA ALA A 81 -8.66 -2.10 5.47
C ALA A 81 -9.13 -3.04 6.57
N LEU A 82 -8.29 -3.26 7.59
CA LEU A 82 -8.59 -4.08 8.76
C LEU A 82 -8.49 -3.26 10.04
N ALA A 83 -9.17 -3.68 11.10
CA ALA A 83 -8.95 -3.09 12.41
C ALA A 83 -7.47 -3.20 12.80
N ALA A 84 -6.93 -2.23 13.53
CA ALA A 84 -5.52 -2.27 13.93
C ALA A 84 -5.17 -3.55 14.73
N GLU A 85 -6.12 -4.08 15.50
CA GLU A 85 -5.99 -5.35 16.22
C GLU A 85 -5.93 -6.56 15.30
N ASP A 86 -6.72 -6.57 14.24
CA ASP A 86 -6.72 -7.64 13.24
C ASP A 86 -5.43 -7.63 12.42
N VAL A 87 -4.94 -6.45 12.02
CA VAL A 87 -3.63 -6.32 11.36
C VAL A 87 -2.54 -6.94 12.24
N ARG A 88 -2.51 -6.63 13.53
CA ARG A 88 -1.55 -7.22 14.48
C ARG A 88 -1.72 -8.72 14.62
N ALA A 89 -2.95 -9.22 14.70
CA ALA A 89 -3.23 -10.64 14.83
C ALA A 89 -2.74 -11.43 13.60
N VAL A 90 -3.00 -10.91 12.41
CA VAL A 90 -2.61 -11.52 11.14
C VAL A 90 -1.09 -11.52 10.96
N LEU A 91 -0.41 -10.43 11.34
CA LEU A 91 1.05 -10.38 11.37
C LEU A 91 1.64 -11.38 12.38
N ALA A 92 1.08 -11.47 13.58
CA ALA A 92 1.52 -12.42 14.60
C ALA A 92 1.31 -13.89 14.18
N ALA A 93 0.30 -14.15 13.34
CA ALA A 93 0.04 -15.47 12.75
C ALA A 93 1.03 -15.85 11.64
N GLY A 94 1.96 -14.97 11.27
CA GLY A 94 2.98 -15.23 10.25
C GLY A 94 2.48 -15.03 8.82
N LEU A 95 1.50 -14.15 8.61
CA LEU A 95 1.14 -13.72 7.25
C LEU A 95 2.38 -13.15 6.55
N THR A 96 2.70 -13.72 5.39
CA THR A 96 3.86 -13.31 4.58
C THR A 96 3.49 -12.76 3.21
N ALA A 97 2.26 -12.97 2.75
CA ALA A 97 1.73 -12.41 1.52
C ALA A 97 0.20 -12.45 1.53
N ILE A 98 -0.42 -11.50 0.84
CA ILE A 98 -1.83 -11.55 0.45
C ILE A 98 -1.84 -11.35 -1.07
N GLU A 99 -2.58 -12.18 -1.79
CA GLU A 99 -2.79 -12.06 -3.23
C GLU A 99 -4.26 -11.72 -3.46
N VAL A 100 -4.54 -10.60 -4.12
CA VAL A 100 -5.90 -10.23 -4.54
C VAL A 100 -6.10 -10.66 -6.00
N ARG A 101 -7.00 -11.62 -6.22
CA ARG A 101 -7.36 -12.08 -7.57
C ARG A 101 -8.57 -11.30 -8.08
N GLY A 102 -8.33 -10.48 -9.10
CA GLY A 102 -9.36 -9.78 -9.87
C GLY A 102 -9.93 -10.64 -10.99
#